data_AF-A0A835THU5-F1
#
_entry.id   AF-A0A835THU5-F1
#
_cell.length_a   1.000
_cell.length_b   1.000
_cell.length_c   1.000
_cell.angle_alpha   90.00
_cell.angle_beta   90.00
_cell.angle_gamma   90.00
#
_symmetry.space_group_name_H-M   'P 1'
#
loop_
_entity.id
_entity.type
_entity.pdbx_description
1 polymer ?
#
loop_
_entity_poly.entity_id
_entity_poly.type
_entity_poly.pdbx_seq_one_letter_code
_entity_poly.pdbx_strand_id
1 'polypeptide(L)'
;MNYKSRGDQQSSKNVISQKWTLFFCLACFCSGMLFTNRMWKVPEPKGITRTTTVEAEKLKLVSEGCGDEILHQKEVKRDSKDIIGEVYKTHNAIQTLDKTISNLEMELAAARATQESILSGSPLSEGLKRTGSSGKRRYLMVIGINTAFSSRKRRDSVRATWMPQGEKRKKLEEEKGIIVRFVIGHSATSGGILDRAIEAEDKKHGDFLRLDHVEGYLELSAKTKIYFATAVTLWDADFYVKVDDDVHVNIATLGETLVRHRKKPRVYIGCMKSGPVLNQKGVRYHEPEYWKFGEAGNKYFRHATGQLYAISKDLAKYISINQHVLHKYANEDVSLGSWFIGLDAEHIDDRRLCCGTPPDCEWKAQAGNICVASFDWSCSGICRSADRIKEVHQRCGEERRQAEAGRIRDKYPDRIPVIVERAEKSDVPDIDKKKLAPHLFIAMNYLYLVPADLTVGQFVYVVRKRIKLSPEKAIFIFVKNILPPTAAMMSAIYEENKDEDGFLYMTYSGENTFGVY
;
A
#
# COMPACT_ATOMS: atom_id res chain seq x y z
N MET A 1 24.84 80.35 -5.79
CA MET A 1 26.21 79.84 -5.96
C MET A 1 26.16 78.56 -6.78
N ASN A 2 27.12 78.45 -7.68
CA ASN A 2 27.17 77.56 -8.82
C ASN A 2 27.64 76.13 -8.46
N TYR A 3 27.23 75.19 -9.32
CA TYR A 3 27.98 74.02 -9.81
C TYR A 3 28.06 72.69 -9.03
N LYS A 4 27.51 71.67 -9.73
CA LYS A 4 28.03 70.32 -10.06
C LYS A 4 28.76 69.51 -8.97
N SER A 5 28.29 68.28 -8.78
CA SER A 5 29.19 67.13 -8.85
C SER A 5 28.52 65.93 -9.52
N ARG A 6 29.21 65.42 -10.55
CA ARG A 6 28.98 64.16 -11.28
C ARG A 6 29.83 63.12 -10.53
N GLY A 7 29.23 62.01 -10.08
CA GLY A 7 29.95 60.87 -9.53
C GLY A 7 29.56 59.61 -10.30
N ASP A 8 30.50 59.10 -11.08
CA ASP A 8 30.43 57.84 -11.83
C ASP A 8 30.18 56.64 -10.91
N GLN A 9 29.16 55.83 -11.22
CA GLN A 9 29.01 54.46 -10.73
C GLN A 9 29.56 53.49 -11.76
N GLN A 10 30.73 52.95 -11.49
CA GLN A 10 31.38 51.91 -12.28
C GLN A 10 30.76 50.55 -11.92
N SER A 11 29.88 50.02 -12.78
CA SER A 11 29.39 48.65 -12.64
C SER A 11 30.48 47.66 -13.09
N SER A 12 31.02 46.91 -12.14
CA SER A 12 31.87 45.74 -12.42
C SER A 12 31.08 44.68 -13.19
N LYS A 13 31.31 44.59 -14.50
CA LYS A 13 30.91 43.45 -15.32
C LYS A 13 32.12 42.54 -15.48
N ASN A 14 32.14 41.43 -14.74
CA ASN A 14 33.08 40.33 -14.97
C ASN A 14 32.73 39.66 -16.31
N VAL A 15 33.27 40.19 -17.40
CA VAL A 15 33.18 39.59 -18.73
C VAL A 15 34.34 38.61 -18.87
N ILE A 16 34.04 37.32 -18.77
CA ILE A 16 35.00 36.26 -19.12
C ILE A 16 35.28 36.41 -20.62
N SER A 17 36.55 36.64 -20.96
CA SER A 17 37.01 36.76 -22.34
C SER A 17 36.62 35.53 -23.16
N GLN A 18 36.17 35.73 -24.39
CA GLN A 18 35.74 34.68 -25.33
C GLN A 18 36.81 33.58 -25.53
N LYS A 19 38.09 33.93 -25.35
CA LYS A 19 39.22 32.99 -25.37
C LYS A 19 39.26 32.07 -24.14
N TRP A 20 38.86 32.56 -22.97
CA TRP A 20 38.76 31.77 -21.74
C TRP A 20 37.54 30.84 -21.76
N THR A 21 36.43 31.26 -22.36
CA THR A 21 35.27 30.39 -22.57
C THR A 21 35.62 29.23 -23.49
N LEU A 22 36.34 29.48 -24.59
CA LEU A 22 36.84 28.41 -25.47
C LEU A 22 37.82 27.48 -24.74
N PHE A 23 38.69 28.01 -23.88
CA PHE A 23 39.60 27.20 -23.08
C PHE A 23 38.87 26.30 -22.08
N PHE A 24 37.86 26.83 -21.37
CA PHE A 24 37.03 26.03 -20.47
C PHE A 24 36.19 24.98 -21.20
N CYS A 25 35.66 25.30 -22.39
CA CYS A 25 34.96 24.33 -23.24
C CYS A 25 35.88 23.22 -23.74
N LEU A 26 37.10 23.55 -24.16
CA LEU A 26 38.10 22.57 -24.59
C LEU A 26 38.56 21.69 -23.42
N ALA A 27 38.76 22.28 -22.24
CA ALA A 27 39.12 21.54 -21.02
C ALA A 27 37.99 20.59 -20.55
N CYS A 28 36.73 21.01 -20.64
CA CYS A 28 35.57 20.15 -20.36
C CYS A 28 35.44 19.02 -21.41
N PHE A 29 35.71 19.30 -22.68
CA PHE A 29 35.68 18.31 -23.75
C PHE A 29 36.81 17.27 -23.60
N CYS A 30 38.04 17.70 -23.30
CA CYS A 30 39.16 16.80 -23.05
C CYS A 30 38.97 15.96 -21.77
N SER A 31 38.39 16.54 -20.71
CA SER A 31 38.03 15.80 -19.49
C SER A 31 36.91 14.79 -19.78
N GLY A 32 35.94 15.14 -20.62
CA GLY A 32 34.91 14.22 -21.11
C GLY A 32 35.47 13.05 -21.91
N MET A 33 36.49 13.28 -22.76
CA MET A 33 37.17 12.22 -23.53
C MET A 33 38.01 11.27 -22.67
N LEU A 34 38.48 11.71 -21.48
CA LEU A 34 39.19 10.84 -20.54
C LEU A 34 38.23 9.98 -19.70
N PHE A 35 37.02 10.45 -19.43
CA PHE A 35 36.00 9.68 -18.70
C PHE A 35 35.19 8.72 -19.60
N THR A 36 35.06 8.98 -20.90
CA THR A 36 34.39 8.06 -21.83
C THR A 36 35.29 6.91 -22.30
N ASN A 37 36.61 7.06 -22.25
CA ASN A 37 37.56 6.04 -22.71
C ASN A 37 37.97 4.99 -21.66
N ARG A 38 37.31 4.91 -20.50
CA ARG A 38 37.60 3.87 -19.49
C ARG A 38 36.41 2.98 -19.10
N MET A 39 35.40 2.85 -19.97
CA MET A 39 34.38 1.82 -19.85
C MET A 39 34.39 0.90 -21.08
N TRP A 40 35.01 -0.26 -20.87
CA TRP A 40 34.92 -1.55 -21.54
C TRP A 40 34.57 -1.63 -23.04
N LYS A 41 35.52 -2.18 -23.81
CA LYS A 41 35.37 -2.64 -25.20
C LYS A 41 34.30 -3.74 -25.28
N VAL A 42 33.31 -3.56 -26.14
CA VAL A 42 32.44 -4.61 -26.70
C VAL A 42 32.95 -4.89 -28.13
N PRO A 43 33.14 -6.16 -28.56
CA PRO A 43 33.52 -6.45 -29.95
C PRO A 43 32.32 -6.27 -30.90
N GLU A 44 32.54 -5.58 -32.03
CA GLU A 44 31.54 -5.41 -33.10
C GLU A 44 31.25 -6.70 -33.88
N PRO A 45 29.98 -6.93 -34.28
CA PRO A 45 29.62 -7.89 -35.33
C PRO A 45 29.76 -7.24 -36.72
N LYS A 46 30.45 -7.92 -37.63
CA LYS A 46 30.52 -7.56 -39.05
C LYS A 46 29.23 -7.96 -39.79
N GLY A 47 28.54 -6.99 -40.40
CA GLY A 47 28.01 -7.13 -41.75
C GLY A 47 26.50 -6.95 -42.02
N ILE A 48 26.21 -5.97 -42.89
CA ILE A 48 25.18 -5.91 -43.96
C ILE A 48 23.76 -5.44 -43.53
N THR A 49 23.00 -4.54 -44.16
CA THR A 49 23.14 -3.41 -45.12
C THR A 49 21.78 -2.68 -45.08
N ARG A 50 21.78 -1.36 -45.34
CA ARG A 50 20.67 -0.40 -45.47
C ARG A 50 19.37 -0.91 -46.13
N THR A 51 18.23 -0.42 -45.62
CA THR A 51 17.02 -0.16 -46.43
C THR A 51 16.55 1.28 -46.23
N THR A 52 16.54 2.01 -47.33
CA THR A 52 15.96 3.35 -47.48
C THR A 52 14.44 3.26 -47.57
N THR A 53 13.81 4.26 -46.96
CA THR A 53 12.52 4.85 -47.32
C THR A 53 12.06 4.60 -48.77
N VAL A 54 11.12 3.67 -48.98
CA VAL A 54 9.94 3.76 -49.88
C VAL A 54 8.92 2.75 -49.32
N GLU A 55 7.63 3.03 -49.49
CA GLU A 55 6.47 2.22 -49.09
C GLU A 55 5.92 2.45 -47.68
N ALA A 56 5.89 3.72 -47.29
CA ALA A 56 4.71 4.26 -46.63
C ALA A 56 3.52 4.31 -47.61
N GLU A 57 3.01 3.16 -48.07
CA GLU A 57 1.81 3.12 -48.93
C GLU A 57 1.18 1.72 -49.05
N LYS A 58 0.65 1.17 -47.94
CA LYS A 58 -0.45 0.19 -48.02
C LYS A 58 -1.17 -0.03 -46.69
N LEU A 59 -1.64 1.06 -46.10
CA LEU A 59 -2.75 1.02 -45.14
C LEU A 59 -4.04 1.33 -45.91
N LYS A 60 -4.71 0.27 -46.38
CA LYS A 60 -6.15 0.17 -46.63
C LYS A 60 -6.42 -1.09 -47.45
N LEU A 61 -7.10 -2.08 -46.87
CA LEU A 61 -8.33 -2.69 -47.42
C LEU A 61 -8.67 -4.01 -46.69
N VAL A 62 -9.92 -4.02 -46.21
CA VAL A 62 -10.85 -5.17 -46.08
C VAL A 62 -10.73 -6.08 -44.86
N SER A 63 -11.77 -5.91 -44.03
CA SER A 63 -12.41 -6.81 -43.08
C SER A 63 -13.15 -7.95 -43.79
N GLU A 64 -13.26 -9.11 -43.12
CA GLU A 64 -14.30 -10.17 -43.20
C GLU A 64 -13.83 -11.58 -43.57
N GLY A 65 -14.39 -12.58 -42.86
CA GLY A 65 -14.67 -13.92 -43.42
C GLY A 65 -14.07 -15.14 -42.69
N CYS A 66 -14.93 -15.99 -42.11
CA CYS A 66 -14.65 -17.35 -41.65
C CYS A 66 -14.65 -18.37 -42.81
N GLY A 67 -13.97 -19.53 -42.64
CA GLY A 67 -14.35 -20.80 -43.30
C GLY A 67 -13.24 -21.65 -43.96
N ASP A 68 -13.03 -22.86 -43.39
CA ASP A 68 -12.68 -24.20 -43.92
C ASP A 68 -11.48 -24.53 -44.85
N GLU A 69 -10.65 -25.45 -44.32
CA GLU A 69 -10.16 -26.75 -44.85
C GLU A 69 -9.73 -26.94 -46.34
N ILE A 70 -8.44 -27.33 -46.55
CA ILE A 70 -7.94 -28.53 -47.29
C ILE A 70 -6.50 -28.38 -47.89
N LEU A 71 -5.62 -29.30 -47.46
CA LEU A 71 -4.45 -29.97 -48.07
C LEU A 71 -3.34 -29.28 -48.92
N HIS A 72 -2.10 -29.56 -48.45
CA HIS A 72 -0.82 -29.81 -49.13
C HIS A 72 -0.14 -28.72 -49.99
N GLN A 73 0.94 -28.13 -49.44
CA GLN A 73 2.28 -28.29 -50.03
C GLN A 73 3.39 -27.91 -49.03
N LYS A 74 4.37 -28.80 -48.87
CA LYS A 74 5.64 -28.55 -48.18
C LYS A 74 6.48 -27.62 -49.05
N GLU A 75 6.82 -26.44 -48.54
CA GLU A 75 8.07 -25.77 -48.91
C GLU A 75 8.61 -24.94 -47.73
N VAL A 76 9.91 -25.07 -47.53
CA VAL A 76 10.68 -24.63 -46.36
C VAL A 76 10.88 -23.12 -46.40
N LYS A 77 10.30 -22.39 -45.43
CA LYS A 77 10.79 -21.06 -44.98
C LYS A 77 10.65 -20.96 -43.47
N ARG A 78 11.70 -21.39 -42.77
CA ARG A 78 11.96 -21.10 -41.35
C ARG A 78 12.82 -19.84 -41.27
N ASP A 79 12.78 -19.21 -40.10
CA ASP A 79 13.68 -18.16 -39.59
C ASP A 79 13.36 -16.70 -39.95
N SER A 80 12.44 -16.14 -39.15
CA SER A 80 12.51 -14.73 -38.71
C SER A 80 11.56 -14.43 -37.56
N LYS A 81 10.51 -15.25 -37.34
CA LYS A 81 9.56 -15.08 -36.21
C LYS A 81 10.01 -15.70 -34.88
N ASP A 82 10.95 -16.65 -34.87
CA ASP A 82 11.45 -17.26 -33.62
C ASP A 82 12.50 -16.40 -32.90
N ILE A 83 13.24 -15.55 -33.62
CA ILE A 83 14.36 -14.78 -33.07
C ILE A 83 13.89 -13.73 -32.05
N ILE A 84 12.77 -13.05 -32.32
CA ILE A 84 12.24 -12.02 -31.39
C ILE A 84 11.69 -12.68 -30.12
N GLY A 85 11.07 -13.86 -30.24
CA GLY A 85 10.60 -14.65 -29.10
C GLY A 85 11.74 -15.23 -28.26
N GLU A 86 12.81 -15.71 -28.90
CA GLU A 86 14.02 -16.16 -28.22
C GLU A 86 14.78 -15.03 -27.54
N VAL A 87 14.90 -13.85 -28.17
CA VAL A 87 15.55 -12.69 -27.55
C VAL A 87 14.79 -12.22 -26.31
N TYR A 88 13.45 -12.24 -26.34
CA TYR A 88 12.63 -11.89 -25.17
C TYR A 88 12.75 -12.94 -24.05
N LYS A 89 12.78 -14.23 -24.39
CA LYS A 89 13.03 -15.32 -23.44
C LYS A 89 14.44 -15.24 -22.84
N THR A 90 15.44 -14.86 -23.65
CA THR A 90 16.83 -14.70 -23.22
C THR A 90 16.98 -13.51 -22.27
N HIS A 91 16.35 -12.36 -22.56
CA HIS A 91 16.35 -11.22 -21.64
C HIS A 91 15.66 -11.53 -20.32
N ASN A 92 14.55 -12.27 -20.35
CA ASN A 92 13.84 -12.67 -19.13
C ASN A 92 14.65 -13.71 -18.33
N ALA A 93 15.34 -14.64 -19.01
CA ALA A 93 16.26 -15.58 -18.38
C ALA A 93 17.47 -14.87 -17.74
N ILE A 94 18.05 -13.87 -18.42
CA ILE A 94 19.15 -13.06 -17.87
C ILE A 94 18.69 -12.26 -16.64
N GLN A 95 17.51 -11.61 -16.69
CA GLN A 95 16.96 -10.92 -15.51
C GLN A 95 16.68 -11.86 -14.35
N THR A 96 16.22 -13.08 -14.65
CA THR A 96 15.99 -14.12 -13.64
C THR A 96 17.30 -14.62 -13.05
N LEU A 97 18.34 -14.76 -13.89
CA LEU A 97 19.67 -15.18 -13.47
C LEU A 97 20.36 -14.11 -12.62
N ASP A 98 20.31 -12.83 -13.02
CA ASP A 98 20.83 -11.71 -12.23
C ASP A 98 20.17 -11.62 -10.86
N LYS A 99 18.85 -11.84 -10.80
CA LYS A 99 18.11 -11.91 -9.54
C LYS A 99 18.55 -13.11 -8.69
N THR A 100 18.85 -14.24 -9.32
CA THR A 100 19.33 -15.45 -8.64
C THR A 100 20.75 -15.28 -8.14
N ILE A 101 21.63 -14.63 -8.91
CA ILE A 101 23.01 -14.31 -8.53
C ILE A 101 23.00 -13.34 -7.35
N SER A 102 22.25 -12.23 -7.42
CA SER A 102 22.10 -11.31 -6.29
C SER A 102 21.51 -12.00 -5.05
N ASN A 103 20.58 -12.94 -5.22
CA ASN A 103 20.04 -13.72 -4.12
C ASN A 103 21.09 -14.65 -3.48
N LEU A 104 21.85 -15.38 -4.30
CA LEU A 104 22.91 -16.28 -3.83
C LEU A 104 24.07 -15.52 -3.19
N GLU A 105 24.41 -14.33 -3.69
CA GLU A 105 25.41 -13.45 -3.07
C GLU A 105 24.95 -12.95 -1.69
N MET A 106 23.67 -12.59 -1.55
CA MET A 106 23.08 -12.23 -0.25
C MET A 106 23.05 -13.42 0.72
N GLU A 107 22.67 -14.62 0.26
CA GLU A 107 22.66 -15.84 1.08
C GLU A 107 24.07 -16.24 1.52
N LEU A 108 25.06 -16.16 0.63
CA LEU A 108 26.46 -16.43 0.94
C LEU A 108 27.01 -15.43 1.97
N ALA A 109 26.63 -14.16 1.87
CA ALA A 109 27.01 -13.13 2.84
C ALA A 109 26.35 -13.35 4.21
N ALA A 110 25.07 -13.71 4.24
CA ALA A 110 24.36 -14.04 5.48
C ALA A 110 24.94 -15.28 6.18
N ALA A 111 25.26 -16.33 5.43
CA ALA A 111 25.89 -17.54 5.95
C ALA A 111 27.29 -17.28 6.53
N ARG A 112 28.07 -16.39 5.90
CA ARG A 112 29.38 -15.96 6.42
C ARG A 112 29.25 -15.15 7.71
N ALA A 113 28.27 -14.25 7.79
CA ALA A 113 28.02 -13.44 8.99
C ALA A 113 27.60 -14.32 10.19
N THR A 114 26.80 -15.37 9.96
CA THR A 114 26.48 -16.35 11.02
C THR A 114 27.71 -17.12 11.52
N GLN A 115 28.70 -17.35 10.66
CA GLN A 115 29.94 -18.04 11.04
C GLN A 115 30.89 -17.14 11.84
N GLU A 116 30.95 -15.84 11.50
CA GLU A 116 31.75 -14.83 12.22
C GLU A 116 31.15 -14.46 13.59
N SER A 117 29.82 -14.48 13.71
CA SER A 117 29.08 -14.30 14.97
C SER A 117 29.34 -15.42 15.98
N ILE A 118 29.62 -16.64 15.53
CA ILE A 118 29.94 -17.78 16.41
C ILE A 118 31.39 -17.69 16.93
N LEU A 119 32.27 -16.97 16.22
CA LEU A 119 33.68 -16.80 16.57
C LEU A 119 33.97 -15.55 17.41
N SER A 120 33.11 -14.54 17.36
CA SER A 120 33.27 -13.31 18.14
C SER A 120 32.11 -13.12 19.14
N GLY A 121 32.28 -13.69 20.34
CA GLY A 121 31.47 -13.31 21.49
C GLY A 121 31.73 -11.84 21.84
N SER A 122 30.74 -10.97 21.67
CA SER A 122 30.86 -9.53 21.95
C SER A 122 30.26 -9.16 23.32
N PRO A 123 30.86 -8.19 24.03
CA PRO A 123 30.39 -7.75 25.33
C PRO A 123 29.24 -6.74 25.21
N LEU A 124 28.26 -6.90 26.09
CA LEU A 124 27.12 -6.00 26.30
C LEU A 124 27.61 -4.59 26.67
N SER A 125 27.18 -3.56 25.94
CA SER A 125 27.34 -2.17 26.36
C SER A 125 25.98 -1.55 26.71
N GLU A 126 25.82 -1.28 28.00
CA GLU A 126 24.79 -0.45 28.61
C GLU A 126 24.75 0.96 28.01
N GLY A 127 23.54 1.47 27.78
CA GLY A 127 23.35 2.84 27.32
C GLY A 127 21.89 3.32 27.30
N LEU A 128 21.01 2.82 28.18
CA LEU A 128 19.64 3.34 28.29
C LEU A 128 19.57 4.40 29.39
N LYS A 129 19.73 5.68 29.01
CA LYS A 129 19.40 6.81 29.87
C LYS A 129 17.89 6.80 30.15
N ARG A 130 17.50 6.47 31.38
CA ARG A 130 16.17 6.71 31.95
C ARG A 130 15.87 8.21 31.93
N THR A 131 14.90 8.62 31.13
CA THR A 131 14.20 9.89 31.29
C THR A 131 12.77 9.64 31.77
N GLY A 132 12.43 10.31 32.87
CA GLY A 132 11.11 10.67 33.40
C GLY A 132 9.89 9.80 33.09
N SER A 133 9.26 9.32 34.17
CA SER A 133 7.86 8.87 34.21
C SER A 133 6.89 9.99 33.77
N SER A 134 6.68 10.15 32.47
CA SER A 134 5.38 10.56 31.94
C SER A 134 4.62 9.27 31.61
N GLY A 135 3.35 9.16 32.01
CA GLY A 135 2.54 7.99 31.65
C GLY A 135 2.65 7.75 30.15
N LYS A 136 3.11 6.55 29.75
CA LYS A 136 3.32 6.23 28.32
C LYS A 136 2.04 6.57 27.56
N ARG A 137 2.17 7.49 26.62
CA ARG A 137 1.07 7.90 25.74
C ARG A 137 0.48 6.66 25.07
N ARG A 138 -0.85 6.53 25.10
CA ARG A 138 -1.57 5.44 24.43
C ARG A 138 -1.90 5.84 23.00
N TYR A 139 -1.53 4.99 22.06
CA TYR A 139 -1.73 5.15 20.63
C TYR A 139 -2.91 4.29 20.15
N LEU A 140 -3.56 4.68 19.06
CA LEU A 140 -4.58 3.88 18.41
C LEU A 140 -3.92 2.69 17.69
N MET A 141 -2.96 2.97 16.81
CA MET A 141 -2.27 1.95 16.06
C MET A 141 -0.83 2.32 15.70
N VAL A 142 0.00 1.30 15.52
CA VAL A 142 1.36 1.41 14.98
C VAL A 142 1.40 0.66 13.65
N ILE A 143 1.71 1.36 12.57
CA ILE A 143 1.83 0.82 11.21
C ILE A 143 3.31 0.66 10.88
N GLY A 144 3.73 -0.58 10.69
CA GLY A 144 5.04 -0.98 10.20
C GLY A 144 4.98 -1.35 8.72
N ILE A 145 5.68 -0.57 7.89
CA ILE A 145 5.79 -0.80 6.45
C ILE A 145 7.06 -1.61 6.19
N ASN A 146 6.93 -2.91 5.99
CA ASN A 146 8.07 -3.78 5.70
C ASN A 146 8.69 -3.39 4.35
N THR A 147 9.99 -3.08 4.36
CA THR A 147 10.74 -2.63 3.18
C THR A 147 12.15 -3.22 3.15
N ALA A 148 12.83 -3.19 2.01
CA ALA A 148 14.19 -3.69 1.85
C ALA A 148 15.17 -2.60 1.38
N PHE A 149 16.46 -2.87 1.42
CA PHE A 149 17.50 -1.94 0.92
C PHE A 149 17.26 -1.50 -0.53
N SER A 150 16.84 -2.44 -1.40
CA SER A 150 16.53 -2.19 -2.81
C SER A 150 15.27 -1.37 -3.05
N SER A 151 14.41 -1.21 -2.04
CA SER A 151 13.06 -0.62 -2.19
C SER A 151 13.03 0.92 -2.10
N ARG A 152 14.15 1.61 -2.31
CA ARG A 152 14.23 3.08 -2.18
C ARG A 152 13.12 3.82 -2.95
N LYS A 153 12.94 3.47 -4.23
CA LYS A 153 11.90 4.08 -5.09
C LYS A 153 10.48 3.80 -4.58
N ARG A 154 10.24 2.62 -4.00
CA ARG A 154 8.93 2.27 -3.41
C ARG A 154 8.65 3.12 -2.18
N ARG A 155 9.63 3.27 -1.26
CA ARG A 155 9.49 4.15 -0.10
C ARG A 155 9.19 5.59 -0.50
N ASP A 156 9.93 6.13 -1.47
CA ASP A 156 9.68 7.47 -1.99
C ASP A 156 8.28 7.60 -2.62
N SER A 157 7.77 6.55 -3.27
CA SER A 157 6.42 6.52 -3.82
C SER A 157 5.32 6.45 -2.76
N VAL A 158 5.53 5.70 -1.67
CA VAL A 158 4.63 5.63 -0.51
C VAL A 158 4.57 6.99 0.20
N ARG A 159 5.73 7.62 0.44
CA ARG A 159 5.83 8.99 0.98
C ARG A 159 5.15 10.03 0.11
N ALA A 160 5.22 9.87 -1.22
CA ALA A 160 4.59 10.78 -2.17
C ALA A 160 3.07 10.56 -2.34
N THR A 161 2.50 9.56 -1.65
CA THR A 161 1.09 9.20 -1.73
C THR A 161 0.47 9.12 -0.35
N TRP A 162 0.20 7.93 0.17
CA TRP A 162 -0.66 7.72 1.33
C TRP A 162 0.05 7.90 2.67
N MET A 163 1.39 7.96 2.72
CA MET A 163 2.12 8.18 3.96
C MET A 163 2.45 9.67 4.17
N PRO A 164 1.87 10.33 5.18
CA PRO A 164 2.20 11.73 5.47
C PRO A 164 3.68 11.90 5.83
N GLN A 165 4.25 13.07 5.48
CA GLN A 165 5.64 13.43 5.74
C GLN A 165 5.75 14.63 6.68
N GLY A 166 6.92 14.77 7.33
CA GLY A 166 7.27 15.94 8.14
C GLY A 166 6.22 16.26 9.21
N GLU A 167 5.78 17.52 9.26
CA GLU A 167 4.79 17.98 10.25
C GLU A 167 3.42 17.30 10.11
N LYS A 168 2.99 16.93 8.90
CA LYS A 168 1.72 16.18 8.73
C LYS A 168 1.77 14.82 9.41
N ARG A 169 2.93 14.14 9.35
CA ARG A 169 3.16 12.87 10.05
C ARG A 169 3.14 13.06 11.56
N LYS A 170 3.85 14.08 12.07
CA LYS A 170 3.83 14.38 13.51
C LYS A 170 2.42 14.70 14.01
N LYS A 171 1.66 15.49 13.26
CA LYS A 171 0.25 15.77 13.56
C LYS A 171 -0.60 14.50 13.64
N LEU A 172 -0.40 13.56 12.71
CA LEU A 172 -1.07 12.25 12.75
C LEU A 172 -0.72 11.45 14.03
N GLU A 173 0.54 11.48 14.44
CA GLU A 173 1.00 10.84 15.68
C GLU A 173 0.43 11.53 16.93
N GLU A 174 0.37 12.86 16.92
CA GLU A 174 0.00 13.70 18.06
C GLU A 174 -1.50 13.92 18.23
N GLU A 175 -2.29 13.87 17.17
CA GLU A 175 -3.74 14.11 17.26
C GLU A 175 -4.53 12.81 17.16
N LYS A 176 -4.11 11.90 16.28
CA LYS A 176 -4.82 10.64 16.02
C LYS A 176 -4.20 9.45 16.74
N GLY A 177 -2.99 9.60 17.28
CA GLY A 177 -2.28 8.50 17.92
C GLY A 177 -1.92 7.38 16.94
N ILE A 178 -1.60 7.72 15.69
CA ILE A 178 -1.23 6.76 14.66
C ILE A 178 0.25 6.92 14.33
N ILE A 179 1.04 5.89 14.61
CA ILE A 179 2.48 5.85 14.28
C ILE A 179 2.64 5.14 12.93
N VAL A 180 3.45 5.71 12.02
CA VAL A 180 3.78 5.06 10.74
C VAL A 180 5.29 5.05 10.52
N ARG A 181 5.89 3.88 10.38
CA ARG A 181 7.35 3.73 10.18
C ARG A 181 7.67 2.70 9.10
N PHE A 182 8.68 2.97 8.29
CA PHE A 182 9.33 1.96 7.45
C PHE A 182 10.16 1.03 8.32
N VAL A 183 9.91 -0.28 8.23
CA VAL A 183 10.56 -1.30 9.04
C VAL A 183 11.67 -1.95 8.23
N ILE A 184 12.90 -1.81 8.73
CA ILE A 184 14.10 -2.34 8.08
C ILE A 184 15.11 -2.81 9.12
N GLY A 185 15.74 -3.94 8.86
CA GLY A 185 16.90 -4.43 9.59
C GLY A 185 18.19 -3.73 9.16
N HIS A 186 19.32 -4.38 9.45
CA HIS A 186 20.66 -3.96 9.03
C HIS A 186 21.24 -4.94 8.00
N SER A 187 22.29 -4.51 7.31
CA SER A 187 22.99 -5.39 6.37
C SER A 187 23.84 -6.42 7.12
N ALA A 188 24.27 -7.49 6.44
CA ALA A 188 25.15 -8.50 7.02
C ALA A 188 26.46 -7.90 7.56
N THR A 189 26.96 -6.83 6.93
CA THR A 189 28.10 -6.05 7.40
C THR A 189 27.60 -4.77 8.05
N SER A 190 27.39 -4.81 9.36
CA SER A 190 26.91 -3.64 10.12
C SER A 190 27.76 -2.39 9.83
N GLY A 191 27.11 -1.28 9.49
CA GLY A 191 27.77 -0.02 9.11
C GLY A 191 28.31 0.03 7.67
N GLY A 192 27.95 -0.96 6.85
CA GLY A 192 28.26 -1.01 5.42
C GLY A 192 27.55 0.07 4.59
N ILE A 193 27.78 0.06 3.27
CA ILE A 193 27.25 1.08 2.34
C ILE A 193 25.72 1.11 2.36
N LEU A 194 25.08 -0.05 2.44
CA LEU A 194 23.62 -0.16 2.49
C LEU A 194 23.05 0.46 3.77
N ASP A 195 23.69 0.23 4.92
CA ASP A 195 23.27 0.82 6.20
C ASP A 195 23.46 2.34 6.20
N ARG A 196 24.58 2.85 5.71
CA ARG A 196 24.83 4.29 5.58
C ARG A 196 23.82 4.99 4.67
N ALA A 197 23.38 4.31 3.60
CA ALA A 197 22.34 4.84 2.72
C ALA A 197 20.99 4.98 3.44
N ILE A 198 20.64 4.01 4.28
CA ILE A 198 19.44 4.07 5.13
C ILE A 198 19.59 5.14 6.22
N GLU A 199 20.74 5.25 6.87
CA GLU A 199 20.99 6.31 7.86
C GLU A 199 20.87 7.72 7.27
N ALA A 200 21.38 7.93 6.06
CA ALA A 200 21.22 9.20 5.35
C ALA A 200 19.75 9.49 5.01
N GLU A 201 18.99 8.47 4.64
CA GLU A 201 17.56 8.59 4.40
C GLU A 201 16.78 8.90 5.69
N ASP A 202 17.08 8.18 6.77
CA ASP A 202 16.42 8.37 8.06
C ASP A 202 16.77 9.73 8.66
N LYS A 203 18.00 10.22 8.52
CA LYS A 203 18.36 11.59 8.92
C LYS A 203 17.53 12.64 8.18
N LYS A 204 17.10 12.36 6.95
CA LYS A 204 16.29 13.28 6.13
C LYS A 204 14.80 13.20 6.47
N HIS A 205 14.27 12.01 6.70
CA HIS A 205 12.81 11.79 6.82
C HIS A 205 12.34 11.44 8.24
N GLY A 206 13.20 10.84 9.05
CA GLY A 206 12.96 10.43 10.44
C GLY A 206 11.85 9.39 10.58
N ASP A 207 11.67 8.55 9.55
CA ASP A 207 10.51 7.69 9.37
C ASP A 207 10.82 6.20 9.35
N PHE A 208 12.01 5.80 9.79
CA PHE A 208 12.35 4.39 9.97
C PHE A 208 12.14 3.88 11.40
N LEU A 209 11.88 2.57 11.46
CA LEU A 209 12.13 1.72 12.61
C LEU A 209 13.22 0.74 12.21
N ARG A 210 14.41 0.93 12.79
CA ARG A 210 15.57 0.05 12.59
C ARG A 210 15.46 -1.13 13.54
N LEU A 211 15.48 -2.33 12.99
CA LEU A 211 15.44 -3.58 13.77
C LEU A 211 16.83 -4.16 13.93
N ASP A 212 17.05 -4.84 15.06
CA ASP A 212 18.19 -5.74 15.26
C ASP A 212 17.91 -7.06 14.53
N HIS A 213 18.09 -7.01 13.21
CA HIS A 213 17.76 -8.07 12.29
C HIS A 213 18.64 -7.96 11.04
N VAL A 214 19.35 -9.03 10.68
CA VAL A 214 20.06 -9.09 9.40
C VAL A 214 19.04 -9.27 8.29
N GLU A 215 18.93 -8.30 7.38
CA GLU A 215 18.07 -8.43 6.20
C GLU A 215 18.54 -9.57 5.29
N GLY A 216 17.63 -10.46 4.94
CA GLY A 216 17.87 -11.59 4.04
C GLY A 216 16.59 -12.06 3.34
N TYR A 217 16.73 -12.78 2.23
CA TYR A 217 15.62 -13.18 1.36
C TYR A 217 14.60 -14.10 2.05
N LEU A 218 15.05 -14.99 2.94
CA LEU A 218 14.23 -15.99 3.62
C LEU A 218 13.86 -15.63 5.08
N GLU A 219 14.18 -14.41 5.52
CA GLU A 219 14.03 -14.02 6.92
C GLU A 219 12.81 -13.11 7.19
N LEU A 220 11.87 -13.02 6.24
CA LEU A 220 10.65 -12.21 6.38
C LEU A 220 9.84 -12.57 7.64
N SER A 221 9.68 -13.87 7.92
CA SER A 221 9.00 -14.35 9.14
C SER A 221 9.72 -13.91 10.42
N ALA A 222 11.05 -13.86 10.39
CA ALA A 222 11.84 -13.36 11.53
C ALA A 222 11.70 -11.85 11.69
N LYS A 223 11.77 -11.10 10.57
CA LYS A 223 11.56 -9.66 10.55
C LYS A 223 10.21 -9.27 11.13
N THR A 224 9.13 -9.93 10.72
CA THR A 224 7.77 -9.70 11.26
C THR A 224 7.72 -9.96 12.76
N LYS A 225 8.32 -11.07 13.23
CA LYS A 225 8.38 -11.40 14.66
C LYS A 225 9.09 -10.31 15.47
N ILE A 226 10.27 -9.90 15.00
CA ILE A 226 11.08 -8.86 15.64
C ILE A 226 10.35 -7.52 15.58
N TYR A 227 9.73 -7.18 14.46
CA TYR A 227 8.91 -5.97 14.33
C TYR A 227 7.85 -5.87 15.42
N PHE A 228 7.00 -6.89 15.59
CA PHE A 228 5.96 -6.86 16.62
C PHE A 228 6.56 -6.82 18.04
N ALA A 229 7.62 -7.60 18.28
CA ALA A 229 8.30 -7.60 19.58
C ALA A 229 8.87 -6.23 19.94
N THR A 230 9.50 -5.54 18.99
CA THR A 230 10.06 -4.19 19.15
C THR A 230 8.98 -3.11 19.19
N ALA A 231 7.94 -3.18 18.36
CA ALA A 231 6.91 -2.16 18.31
C ALA A 231 6.14 -2.06 19.64
N VAL A 232 5.86 -3.20 20.28
CA VAL A 232 5.16 -3.27 21.58
C VAL A 232 5.98 -2.69 22.73
N THR A 233 7.32 -2.79 22.66
CA THR A 233 8.19 -2.25 23.71
C THR A 233 8.31 -0.72 23.60
N LEU A 234 8.34 -0.21 22.37
CA LEU A 234 8.47 1.21 22.04
C LEU A 234 7.16 1.98 22.23
N TRP A 235 6.05 1.47 21.71
CA TRP A 235 4.76 2.19 21.70
C TRP A 235 3.68 1.36 22.37
N ASP A 236 2.95 1.98 23.30
CA ASP A 236 1.73 1.40 23.85
C ASP A 236 0.54 1.73 22.92
N ALA A 237 0.14 0.78 22.07
CA ALA A 237 -0.95 0.96 21.11
C ALA A 237 -2.04 -0.11 21.24
N ASP A 238 -3.27 0.20 20.82
CA ASP A 238 -4.36 -0.78 20.80
C ASP A 238 -4.16 -1.84 19.70
N PHE A 239 -3.62 -1.43 18.56
CA PHE A 239 -3.32 -2.31 17.42
C PHE A 239 -1.91 -2.11 16.86
N TYR A 240 -1.35 -3.18 16.31
CA TYR A 240 -0.09 -3.19 15.58
C TYR A 240 -0.35 -3.76 14.19
N VAL A 241 0.08 -3.06 13.16
CA VAL A 241 -0.27 -3.31 11.76
C VAL A 241 1.00 -3.55 10.96
N LYS A 242 1.03 -4.61 10.16
CA LYS A 242 2.07 -4.83 9.16
C LYS A 242 1.50 -4.54 7.77
N VAL A 243 2.29 -3.83 6.96
CA VAL A 243 1.97 -3.47 5.57
C VAL A 243 3.19 -3.71 4.69
N ASP A 244 3.02 -4.17 3.45
CA ASP A 244 4.10 -4.22 2.47
C ASP A 244 4.32 -2.87 1.76
N ASP A 245 5.56 -2.57 1.36
CA ASP A 245 5.92 -1.30 0.70
C ASP A 245 5.41 -1.13 -0.74
N ASP A 246 4.68 -2.11 -1.26
CA ASP A 246 4.00 -2.09 -2.55
C ASP A 246 2.47 -2.14 -2.44
N VAL A 247 1.91 -1.74 -1.30
CA VAL A 247 0.46 -1.67 -1.07
C VAL A 247 -0.01 -0.23 -0.93
N HIS A 248 -1.17 0.11 -1.49
CA HIS A 248 -1.85 1.39 -1.22
C HIS A 248 -2.79 1.21 -0.02
N VAL A 249 -2.75 2.15 0.92
CA VAL A 249 -3.55 2.12 2.16
C VAL A 249 -4.30 3.43 2.34
N ASN A 250 -5.57 3.34 2.75
CA ASN A 250 -6.37 4.47 3.23
C ASN A 250 -6.30 4.49 4.77
N ILE A 251 -5.51 5.40 5.34
CA ILE A 251 -5.15 5.38 6.78
C ILE A 251 -6.36 5.68 7.66
N ALA A 252 -7.22 6.63 7.28
CA ALA A 252 -8.41 6.94 8.06
C ALA A 252 -9.38 5.74 8.07
N THR A 253 -9.62 5.17 6.88
CA THR A 253 -10.47 3.97 6.72
C THR A 253 -9.93 2.77 7.54
N LEU A 254 -8.60 2.58 7.58
CA LEU A 254 -7.96 1.58 8.44
C LEU A 254 -8.22 1.85 9.93
N GLY A 255 -8.02 3.10 10.36
CA GLY A 255 -8.23 3.52 11.74
C GLY A 255 -9.66 3.25 12.22
N GLU A 256 -10.66 3.67 11.44
CA GLU A 256 -12.08 3.42 11.74
C GLU A 256 -12.41 1.94 11.84
N THR A 257 -11.87 1.14 10.92
CA THR A 257 -12.06 -0.31 10.90
C THR A 257 -11.53 -0.93 12.20
N LEU A 258 -10.35 -0.54 12.66
CA LEU A 258 -9.75 -1.06 13.89
C LEU A 258 -10.47 -0.56 15.15
N VAL A 259 -10.96 0.69 15.17
CA VAL A 259 -11.72 1.24 16.31
C VAL A 259 -12.95 0.39 16.64
N ARG A 260 -13.64 -0.17 15.63
CA ARG A 260 -14.81 -1.06 15.83
C ARG A 260 -14.48 -2.32 16.63
N HIS A 261 -13.22 -2.73 16.65
CA HIS A 261 -12.75 -3.94 17.33
C HIS A 261 -11.95 -3.66 18.59
N ARG A 262 -11.77 -2.40 18.98
CA ARG A 262 -10.94 -1.97 20.12
C ARG A 262 -11.31 -2.63 21.46
N LYS A 263 -12.58 -2.97 21.66
CA LYS A 263 -13.08 -3.58 22.91
C LYS A 263 -12.94 -5.10 22.95
N LYS A 264 -12.60 -5.73 21.82
CA LYS A 264 -12.49 -7.20 21.72
C LYS A 264 -11.07 -7.64 22.12
N PRO A 265 -10.91 -8.65 22.99
CA PRO A 265 -9.60 -9.20 23.30
C PRO A 265 -9.05 -10.01 22.12
N ARG A 266 -7.72 -10.09 22.00
CA ARG A 266 -7.02 -11.01 21.06
C ARG A 266 -7.55 -10.99 19.62
N VAL A 267 -7.75 -9.81 19.06
CA VAL A 267 -8.19 -9.63 17.66
C VAL A 267 -7.02 -9.84 16.70
N TYR A 268 -7.24 -10.67 15.68
CA TYR A 268 -6.42 -10.78 14.48
C TYR A 268 -7.30 -10.47 13.26
N ILE A 269 -7.03 -9.34 12.59
CA ILE A 269 -7.84 -8.84 11.49
C ILE A 269 -7.02 -8.73 10.21
N GLY A 270 -7.63 -9.13 9.10
CA GLY A 270 -7.02 -9.14 7.78
C GLY A 270 -7.98 -9.69 6.75
N CYS A 271 -7.52 -9.79 5.51
CA CYS A 271 -8.24 -10.57 4.51
C CYS A 271 -7.91 -12.05 4.71
N MET A 272 -8.83 -12.78 5.34
CA MET A 272 -8.57 -14.15 5.77
C MET A 272 -8.64 -15.11 4.59
N LYS A 273 -7.68 -16.01 4.52
CA LYS A 273 -7.56 -17.05 3.50
C LYS A 273 -7.18 -18.39 4.13
N SER A 274 -7.43 -19.45 3.37
CA SER A 274 -6.89 -20.79 3.56
C SER A 274 -6.69 -21.37 2.17
N GLY A 275 -5.52 -21.95 1.91
CA GLY A 275 -5.11 -22.39 0.59
C GLY A 275 -4.23 -23.64 0.67
N PRO A 276 -3.92 -24.26 -0.48
CA PRO A 276 -3.11 -25.48 -0.51
C PRO A 276 -1.72 -25.22 0.07
N VAL A 277 -1.18 -26.22 0.77
CA VAL A 277 0.20 -26.19 1.25
C VAL A 277 1.16 -26.27 0.06
N LEU A 278 2.10 -25.34 -0.03
CA LEU A 278 3.02 -25.23 -1.15
C LEU A 278 4.19 -26.22 -0.97
N ASN A 279 3.97 -27.49 -1.27
CA ASN A 279 4.94 -28.58 -1.09
C ASN A 279 5.83 -28.86 -2.32
N GLN A 280 5.59 -28.20 -3.45
CA GLN A 280 6.35 -28.41 -4.68
C GLN A 280 7.67 -27.62 -4.69
N LYS A 281 8.80 -28.29 -4.89
CA LYS A 281 10.10 -27.60 -5.01
C LYS A 281 10.09 -26.65 -6.22
N GLY A 282 10.68 -25.47 -6.06
CA GLY A 282 10.82 -24.47 -7.13
C GLY A 282 9.64 -23.48 -7.22
N VAL A 283 8.54 -23.69 -6.49
CA VAL A 283 7.49 -22.66 -6.37
C VAL A 283 7.90 -21.60 -5.34
N ARG A 284 7.46 -20.36 -5.57
CA ARG A 284 7.63 -19.28 -4.59
C ARG A 284 6.96 -19.69 -3.27
N TYR A 285 7.68 -19.52 -2.15
CA TYR A 285 7.23 -19.91 -0.81
C TYR A 285 7.03 -21.42 -0.63
N HIS A 286 7.79 -22.25 -1.35
CA HIS A 286 7.88 -23.68 -1.05
C HIS A 286 8.17 -23.91 0.44
N GLU A 287 7.31 -24.68 1.10
CA GLU A 287 7.40 -24.98 2.53
C GLU A 287 8.15 -26.30 2.73
N PRO A 288 9.42 -26.29 3.18
CA PRO A 288 10.20 -27.52 3.37
C PRO A 288 9.59 -28.44 4.43
N GLU A 289 8.88 -27.89 5.41
CA GLU A 289 8.23 -28.63 6.48
C GLU A 289 6.73 -28.84 6.21
N TYR A 290 6.33 -28.97 4.94
CA TYR A 290 4.94 -29.12 4.52
C TYR A 290 4.21 -30.29 5.20
N TRP A 291 4.95 -31.34 5.61
CA TRP A 291 4.44 -32.51 6.31
C TRP A 291 3.83 -32.17 7.68
N LYS A 292 4.20 -31.04 8.30
CA LYS A 292 3.58 -30.56 9.56
C LYS A 292 2.11 -30.15 9.39
N PHE A 293 1.69 -29.89 8.16
CA PHE A 293 0.31 -29.54 7.83
C PHE A 293 -0.54 -30.77 7.50
N GLY A 294 0.03 -31.97 7.64
CA GLY A 294 -0.61 -33.26 7.40
C GLY A 294 -0.36 -33.80 5.99
N GLU A 295 -1.35 -34.49 5.44
CA GLU A 295 -1.21 -35.28 4.21
C GLU A 295 -1.45 -34.45 2.93
N ALA A 296 -1.19 -35.08 1.78
CA ALA A 296 -1.44 -34.48 0.48
C ALA A 296 -2.92 -34.05 0.34
N GLY A 297 -3.14 -32.80 -0.04
CA GLY A 297 -4.47 -32.20 -0.13
C GLY A 297 -4.85 -31.32 1.07
N ASN A 298 -4.09 -31.38 2.16
CA ASN A 298 -4.29 -30.47 3.28
C ASN A 298 -4.02 -29.02 2.90
N LYS A 299 -4.74 -28.13 3.59
CA LYS A 299 -4.64 -26.69 3.42
C LYS A 299 -3.95 -26.09 4.63
N TYR A 300 -3.34 -24.93 4.44
CA TYR A 300 -2.95 -24.08 5.56
C TYR A 300 -4.18 -23.77 6.41
N PHE A 301 -3.97 -23.66 7.73
CA PHE A 301 -4.96 -23.07 8.63
C PHE A 301 -5.34 -21.66 8.18
N ARG A 302 -6.45 -21.13 8.71
CA ARG A 302 -6.92 -19.79 8.38
C ARG A 302 -5.89 -18.74 8.83
N HIS A 303 -5.48 -17.87 7.91
CA HIS A 303 -4.54 -16.77 8.19
C HIS A 303 -4.86 -15.57 7.27
N ALA A 304 -4.42 -14.37 7.64
CA ALA A 304 -4.57 -13.18 6.81
C ALA A 304 -3.58 -13.17 5.64
N THR A 305 -3.88 -12.42 4.59
CA THR A 305 -2.94 -12.11 3.50
C THR A 305 -1.81 -11.19 3.96
N GLY A 306 -0.59 -11.43 3.48
CA GLY A 306 0.61 -10.70 3.91
C GLY A 306 0.64 -9.22 3.58
N GLN A 307 -0.10 -8.77 2.58
CA GLN A 307 -0.04 -7.38 2.11
C GLN A 307 -0.43 -6.38 3.21
N LEU A 308 -1.46 -6.71 3.99
CA LEU A 308 -1.87 -5.93 5.16
C LEU A 308 -2.65 -6.80 6.15
N TYR A 309 -2.25 -6.75 7.42
CA TYR A 309 -3.02 -7.29 8.53
C TYR A 309 -2.72 -6.53 9.81
N ALA A 310 -3.61 -6.63 10.80
CA ALA A 310 -3.41 -6.04 12.12
C ALA A 310 -3.71 -7.02 13.24
N ILE A 311 -3.00 -6.85 14.35
CA ILE A 311 -3.19 -7.62 15.58
C ILE A 311 -3.38 -6.68 16.76
N SER A 312 -4.23 -7.11 17.70
CA SER A 312 -4.42 -6.39 18.97
C SER A 312 -3.15 -6.40 19.83
N LYS A 313 -3.09 -5.47 20.78
CA LYS A 313 -2.02 -5.37 21.80
C LYS A 313 -1.72 -6.70 22.50
N ASP A 314 -2.73 -7.48 22.82
CA ASP A 314 -2.57 -8.75 23.55
C ASP A 314 -1.82 -9.79 22.71
N LEU A 315 -2.16 -9.90 21.43
CA LEU A 315 -1.45 -10.79 20.49
C LEU A 315 -0.03 -10.31 20.23
N ALA A 316 0.18 -9.00 20.09
CA ALA A 316 1.51 -8.45 19.88
C ALA A 316 2.41 -8.67 21.12
N LYS A 317 1.87 -8.51 22.34
CA LYS A 317 2.55 -8.87 23.59
C LYS A 317 2.86 -10.36 23.66
N TYR A 318 1.93 -11.22 23.25
CA TYR A 318 2.17 -12.66 23.19
C TYR A 318 3.36 -12.98 22.30
N ILE A 319 3.46 -12.35 21.11
CA ILE A 319 4.62 -12.49 20.23
C ILE A 319 5.90 -12.06 20.93
N SER A 320 5.90 -10.88 21.55
CA SER A 320 7.07 -10.31 22.24
C SER A 320 7.59 -11.26 23.35
N ILE A 321 6.69 -11.81 24.16
CA ILE A 321 7.01 -12.72 25.28
C ILE A 321 7.51 -14.07 24.77
N ASN A 322 6.88 -14.63 23.73
CA ASN A 322 7.12 -16.00 23.29
C ASN A 322 8.06 -16.09 22.07
N GLN A 323 8.70 -14.99 21.67
CA GLN A 323 9.44 -14.88 20.40
C GLN A 323 10.46 -16.00 20.16
N HIS A 324 11.07 -16.58 21.21
CA HIS A 324 12.06 -17.64 21.10
C HIS A 324 11.47 -19.02 20.78
N VAL A 325 10.20 -19.26 21.09
CA VAL A 325 9.51 -20.54 20.83
C VAL A 325 8.59 -20.49 19.61
N LEU A 326 8.31 -19.28 19.10
CA LEU A 326 7.48 -19.11 17.90
C LEU A 326 8.21 -19.58 16.64
N HIS A 327 7.70 -20.68 16.10
CA HIS A 327 8.20 -21.32 14.90
C HIS A 327 7.98 -20.46 13.64
N LYS A 328 8.92 -20.48 12.71
CA LYS A 328 8.87 -19.70 11.46
C LYS A 328 8.71 -20.66 10.28
N TYR A 329 7.67 -20.46 9.49
CA TYR A 329 7.48 -21.11 8.19
C TYR A 329 8.06 -20.24 7.06
N ALA A 330 8.24 -20.83 5.87
CA ALA A 330 8.75 -20.13 4.69
C ALA A 330 7.84 -18.98 4.25
N ASN A 331 6.54 -19.13 4.48
CA ASN A 331 5.56 -18.07 4.27
C ASN A 331 5.34 -17.28 5.58
N GLU A 332 5.55 -15.97 5.50
CA GLU A 332 5.41 -15.03 6.61
C GLU A 332 3.96 -14.98 7.15
N ASP A 333 2.98 -14.93 6.25
CA ASP A 333 1.55 -14.92 6.56
C ASP A 333 1.14 -16.17 7.36
N VAL A 334 1.68 -17.32 6.93
CA VAL A 334 1.43 -18.63 7.57
C VAL A 334 2.10 -18.65 8.94
N SER A 335 3.34 -18.17 9.05
CA SER A 335 4.03 -18.05 10.34
C SER A 335 3.18 -17.32 11.37
N LEU A 336 2.71 -16.12 11.02
CA LEU A 336 1.90 -15.31 11.93
C LEU A 336 0.61 -16.03 12.35
N GLY A 337 -0.14 -16.58 11.39
CA GLY A 337 -1.38 -17.30 11.72
C GLY A 337 -1.13 -18.52 12.62
N SER A 338 0.01 -19.20 12.46
CA SER A 338 0.35 -20.38 13.29
C SER A 338 0.52 -20.03 14.76
N TRP A 339 1.02 -18.83 15.05
CA TRP A 339 1.28 -18.36 16.42
C TRP A 339 -0.02 -18.17 17.21
N PHE A 340 -1.16 -18.07 16.51
CA PHE A 340 -2.46 -17.79 17.12
C PHE A 340 -3.41 -18.98 17.14
N ILE A 341 -3.07 -20.13 16.55
CA ILE A 341 -3.97 -21.32 16.48
C ILE A 341 -4.35 -21.82 17.88
N GLY A 342 -3.37 -21.87 18.79
CA GLY A 342 -3.59 -22.29 20.18
C GLY A 342 -4.09 -21.16 21.08
N LEU A 343 -4.31 -19.97 20.52
CA LEU A 343 -4.88 -18.85 21.25
C LEU A 343 -6.34 -18.74 20.87
N ASP A 344 -7.19 -18.45 21.84
CA ASP A 344 -8.58 -18.05 21.63
C ASP A 344 -8.62 -16.65 20.98
N ALA A 345 -8.10 -16.54 19.76
CA ALA A 345 -7.94 -15.32 18.99
C ALA A 345 -9.09 -15.17 17.99
N GLU A 346 -9.71 -13.98 17.99
CA GLU A 346 -10.81 -13.69 17.09
C GLU A 346 -10.28 -13.32 15.70
N HIS A 347 -10.51 -14.21 14.72
CA HIS A 347 -10.10 -14.02 13.33
C HIS A 347 -11.17 -13.24 12.57
N ILE A 348 -10.91 -11.96 12.33
CA ILE A 348 -11.81 -11.06 11.60
C ILE A 348 -11.42 -11.04 10.13
N ASP A 349 -12.33 -11.52 9.27
CA ASP A 349 -12.18 -11.45 7.81
C ASP A 349 -12.82 -10.18 7.27
N ASP A 350 -11.97 -9.21 6.93
CA ASP A 350 -12.41 -7.96 6.30
C ASP A 350 -11.83 -7.87 4.88
N ARG A 351 -12.71 -8.06 3.89
CA ARG A 351 -12.36 -8.05 2.46
C ARG A 351 -11.97 -6.68 1.93
N ARG A 352 -12.17 -5.60 2.70
CA ARG A 352 -11.70 -4.26 2.35
C ARG A 352 -10.18 -4.13 2.51
N LEU A 353 -9.52 -5.07 3.20
CA LEU A 353 -8.05 -5.10 3.35
C LEU A 353 -7.33 -5.80 2.18
N CYS A 354 -8.07 -6.26 1.15
CA CYS A 354 -7.50 -6.96 -0.01
C CYS A 354 -8.23 -6.65 -1.32
N CYS A 355 -8.57 -5.38 -1.54
CA CYS A 355 -9.16 -4.98 -2.80
C CYS A 355 -8.13 -5.03 -3.94
N GLY A 356 -8.63 -5.27 -5.15
CA GLY A 356 -7.87 -5.04 -6.36
C GLY A 356 -7.59 -3.54 -6.54
N THR A 357 -6.50 -3.21 -7.24
CA THR A 357 -6.30 -1.86 -7.77
C THR A 357 -7.39 -1.50 -8.80
N PRO A 358 -7.44 -0.26 -9.33
CA PRO A 358 -8.49 0.13 -10.26
C PRO A 358 -8.67 -0.86 -11.43
N PRO A 359 -9.93 -1.19 -11.79
CA PRO A 359 -11.16 -0.50 -11.37
C PRO A 359 -11.83 -1.02 -10.08
N ASP A 360 -11.35 -2.11 -9.45
CA ASP A 360 -12.05 -2.77 -8.33
C ASP A 360 -12.25 -1.84 -7.12
N CYS A 361 -11.16 -1.22 -6.64
CA CYS A 361 -11.21 -0.27 -5.52
C CYS A 361 -12.21 0.89 -5.76
N GLU A 362 -12.34 1.35 -7.02
CA GLU A 362 -13.19 2.49 -7.37
C GLU A 362 -14.65 2.10 -7.35
N TRP A 363 -14.99 0.95 -7.92
CA TRP A 363 -16.36 0.45 -7.89
C TRP A 363 -16.82 0.13 -6.47
N LYS A 364 -15.92 -0.43 -5.65
CA LYS A 364 -16.20 -0.67 -4.23
C LYS A 364 -16.40 0.62 -3.45
N ALA A 365 -15.53 1.61 -3.67
CA ALA A 365 -15.73 2.94 -3.11
C ALA A 365 -17.06 3.54 -3.58
N GLN A 366 -17.40 3.53 -4.87
CA GLN A 366 -18.70 4.03 -5.37
C GLN A 366 -19.91 3.31 -4.75
N ALA A 367 -19.75 2.06 -4.35
CA ALA A 367 -20.78 1.29 -3.65
C ALA A 367 -20.81 1.53 -2.14
N GLY A 368 -20.05 2.49 -1.62
CA GLY A 368 -19.96 2.82 -0.19
C GLY A 368 -18.92 2.00 0.60
N ASN A 369 -18.44 0.91 0.01
CA ASN A 369 -17.44 0.03 0.60
C ASN A 369 -16.00 0.49 0.28
N ILE A 370 -15.54 1.58 0.90
CA ILE A 370 -14.15 2.04 0.71
C ILE A 370 -13.17 0.94 1.11
N CYS A 371 -12.21 0.67 0.22
CA CYS A 371 -11.13 -0.25 0.48
C CYS A 371 -10.12 0.34 1.48
N VAL A 372 -9.77 -0.45 2.49
CA VAL A 372 -8.69 -0.14 3.43
C VAL A 372 -7.34 -0.28 2.73
N ALA A 373 -7.17 -1.33 1.92
CA ALA A 373 -5.96 -1.56 1.14
C ALA A 373 -6.27 -2.05 -0.27
N SER A 374 -5.43 -1.63 -1.22
CA SER A 374 -5.54 -1.98 -2.64
C SER A 374 -4.21 -2.48 -3.20
N PHE A 375 -4.22 -3.64 -3.86
CA PHE A 375 -3.05 -4.25 -4.51
C PHE A 375 -3.41 -5.22 -5.64
N ASP A 376 -2.42 -5.64 -6.43
CA ASP A 376 -2.64 -6.62 -7.50
C ASP A 376 -2.28 -8.03 -7.03
N TRP A 377 -3.24 -8.95 -7.11
CA TRP A 377 -3.01 -10.36 -6.75
C TRP A 377 -1.91 -11.02 -7.58
N SER A 378 -1.79 -10.65 -8.85
CA SER A 378 -0.79 -11.19 -9.79
C SER A 378 0.66 -10.91 -9.36
N CYS A 379 0.89 -9.80 -8.66
CA CYS A 379 2.22 -9.40 -8.20
C CYS A 379 2.40 -9.60 -6.69
N SER A 380 1.36 -10.03 -5.96
CA SER A 380 1.33 -10.07 -4.49
C SER A 380 1.64 -8.71 -3.86
N GLY A 381 1.10 -7.65 -4.46
CA GLY A 381 1.44 -6.24 -4.26
C GLY A 381 1.07 -5.46 -5.52
N ILE A 382 1.16 -4.13 -5.53
CA ILE A 382 0.93 -3.34 -6.76
C ILE A 382 2.05 -3.63 -7.75
N CYS A 383 1.71 -4.12 -8.95
CA CYS A 383 2.71 -4.33 -10.00
C CYS A 383 3.38 -3.00 -10.37
N ARG A 384 4.71 -2.95 -10.42
CA ARG A 384 5.49 -1.71 -10.63
C ARG A 384 5.08 -0.59 -9.66
N SER A 385 4.95 -0.94 -8.38
CA SER A 385 4.45 -0.05 -7.32
C SER A 385 5.14 1.31 -7.25
N ALA A 386 6.46 1.37 -7.47
CA ALA A 386 7.22 2.63 -7.49
C ALA A 386 6.60 3.70 -8.42
N ASP A 387 5.98 3.27 -9.51
CA ASP A 387 5.36 4.16 -10.49
C ASP A 387 3.82 4.17 -10.34
N ARG A 388 3.20 2.99 -10.21
CA ARG A 388 1.74 2.83 -10.25
C ARG A 388 1.01 3.22 -8.99
N ILE A 389 1.67 3.25 -7.82
CA ILE A 389 0.97 3.58 -6.57
C ILE A 389 0.37 4.99 -6.58
N LYS A 390 0.96 5.93 -7.34
CA LYS A 390 0.43 7.28 -7.52
C LYS A 390 -0.92 7.28 -8.23
N GLU A 391 -1.05 6.52 -9.32
CA GLU A 391 -2.31 6.34 -10.04
C GLU A 391 -3.35 5.68 -9.15
N VAL A 392 -2.97 4.61 -8.45
CA VAL A 392 -3.85 3.90 -7.51
C VAL A 392 -4.31 4.85 -6.40
N HIS A 393 -3.42 5.63 -5.81
CA HIS A 393 -3.77 6.59 -4.77
C HIS A 393 -4.71 7.69 -5.27
N GLN A 394 -4.52 8.22 -6.47
CA GLN A 394 -5.43 9.22 -7.05
C GLN A 394 -6.84 8.66 -7.27
N ARG A 395 -6.96 7.38 -7.61
CA ARG A 395 -8.24 6.74 -7.98
C ARG A 395 -8.96 6.11 -6.79
N CYS A 396 -8.21 5.45 -5.91
CA CYS A 396 -8.69 4.69 -4.74
C CYS A 396 -8.53 5.44 -3.41
N GLY A 397 -7.84 6.58 -3.38
CA GLY A 397 -7.50 7.31 -2.16
C GLY A 397 -8.70 8.02 -1.54
N GLU A 398 -8.70 8.09 -0.21
CA GLU A 398 -9.72 8.80 0.57
C GLU A 398 -9.75 10.33 0.30
N GLU A 399 -8.64 10.93 -0.14
CA GLU A 399 -8.57 12.35 -0.53
C GLU A 399 -9.48 12.69 -1.72
N ARG A 400 -9.71 11.75 -2.64
CA ARG A 400 -10.63 11.97 -3.77
C ARG A 400 -12.04 12.21 -3.28
N ARG A 401 -12.46 11.52 -2.21
CA ARG A 401 -13.77 11.73 -1.59
C ARG A 401 -13.86 13.08 -0.90
N GLN A 402 -12.82 13.50 -0.19
CA GLN A 402 -12.75 14.87 0.36
C GLN A 402 -12.93 15.93 -0.74
N ALA A 403 -12.21 15.78 -1.84
CA ALA A 403 -12.33 16.69 -2.98
C ALA A 403 -13.72 16.62 -3.65
N GLU A 404 -14.34 15.44 -3.70
CA GLU A 404 -15.68 15.23 -4.25
C GLU A 404 -16.76 15.83 -3.34
N ALA A 405 -16.72 15.57 -2.03
CA ALA A 405 -17.59 16.18 -1.04
C ALA A 405 -17.47 17.71 -1.07
N GLY A 406 -16.23 18.23 -1.11
CA GLY A 406 -15.96 19.66 -1.28
C GLY A 406 -16.62 20.23 -2.53
N ARG A 407 -16.39 19.61 -3.71
CA ARG A 407 -17.03 20.02 -4.96
C ARG A 407 -18.55 19.97 -4.91
N ILE A 408 -19.13 18.96 -4.25
CA ILE A 408 -20.58 18.83 -4.07
C ILE A 408 -21.10 19.97 -3.20
N ARG A 409 -20.42 20.28 -2.09
CA ARG A 409 -20.78 21.37 -1.17
C ARG A 409 -20.65 22.74 -1.85
N ASP A 410 -19.62 22.94 -2.65
CA ASP A 410 -19.44 24.19 -3.43
C ASP A 410 -20.54 24.34 -4.49
N LYS A 411 -20.93 23.24 -5.14
CA LYS A 411 -21.98 23.23 -6.18
C LYS A 411 -23.40 23.31 -5.60
N TYR A 412 -23.63 22.75 -4.41
CA TYR A 412 -24.91 22.69 -3.74
C TYR A 412 -24.77 23.12 -2.26
N PRO A 413 -24.61 24.42 -1.98
CA PRO A 413 -24.30 24.92 -0.64
C PRO A 413 -25.38 24.60 0.40
N ASP A 414 -26.65 24.60 0.00
CA ASP A 414 -27.80 24.31 0.86
C ASP A 414 -28.10 22.80 1.00
N ARG A 415 -27.23 21.95 0.45
CA ARG A 415 -27.40 20.50 0.49
C ARG A 415 -26.23 19.81 1.19
N ILE A 416 -26.57 18.68 1.79
CA ILE A 416 -25.69 17.84 2.57
C ILE A 416 -25.48 16.53 1.82
N PRO A 417 -24.23 16.13 1.56
CA PRO A 417 -23.93 14.84 0.97
C PRO A 417 -24.02 13.73 2.02
N VAL A 418 -25.08 12.91 1.92
CA VAL A 418 -25.38 11.83 2.88
C VAL A 418 -25.30 10.48 2.18
N ILE A 419 -24.43 9.58 2.66
CA ILE A 419 -24.34 8.21 2.18
C ILE A 419 -25.19 7.32 3.07
N VAL A 420 -26.14 6.58 2.48
CA VAL A 420 -27.08 5.73 3.22
C VAL A 420 -26.93 4.27 2.81
N GLU A 421 -26.56 3.42 3.77
CA GLU A 421 -26.29 2.00 3.57
C GLU A 421 -27.21 1.10 4.40
N ARG A 422 -27.45 -0.13 3.91
CA ARG A 422 -28.21 -1.14 4.64
C ARG A 422 -27.32 -1.82 5.68
N ALA A 423 -27.83 -2.01 6.90
CA ALA A 423 -27.18 -2.86 7.89
C ALA A 423 -27.05 -4.32 7.41
N GLU A 424 -25.90 -4.95 7.66
CA GLU A 424 -25.58 -6.31 7.16
C GLU A 424 -26.65 -7.36 7.55
N LYS A 425 -27.17 -7.30 8.78
CA LYS A 425 -28.14 -8.25 9.34
C LYS A 425 -29.61 -7.80 9.24
N SER A 426 -29.93 -6.78 8.43
CA SER A 426 -31.29 -6.22 8.38
C SER A 426 -32.27 -7.06 7.55
N ASP A 427 -33.53 -7.13 7.99
CA ASP A 427 -34.66 -7.77 7.31
C ASP A 427 -35.36 -6.84 6.28
N VAL A 428 -34.93 -5.58 6.18
CA VAL A 428 -35.51 -4.63 5.23
C VAL A 428 -34.86 -4.73 3.83
N PRO A 429 -35.61 -4.40 2.75
CA PRO A 429 -35.11 -4.44 1.37
C PRO A 429 -33.92 -3.49 1.14
N ASP A 430 -33.05 -3.85 0.18
CA ASP A 430 -31.98 -2.98 -0.29
C ASP A 430 -32.53 -1.83 -1.16
N ILE A 431 -31.80 -0.73 -1.26
CA ILE A 431 -32.17 0.42 -2.12
C ILE A 431 -32.07 -0.02 -3.59
N ASP A 432 -33.15 0.16 -4.35
CA ASP A 432 -33.29 -0.28 -5.75
C ASP A 432 -32.16 0.31 -6.64
N LYS A 433 -31.27 -0.54 -7.18
CA LYS A 433 -30.04 -0.17 -7.93
C LYS A 433 -30.29 0.29 -9.38
N LYS A 434 -31.54 0.58 -9.78
CA LYS A 434 -31.90 0.80 -11.19
C LYS A 434 -31.83 2.28 -11.61
N LYS A 435 -30.87 2.52 -12.52
CA LYS A 435 -30.83 3.49 -13.64
C LYS A 435 -31.24 4.95 -13.36
N LEU A 436 -30.23 5.84 -13.39
CA LEU A 436 -30.37 7.15 -14.05
C LEU A 436 -29.28 7.35 -15.11
N ALA A 437 -29.63 8.16 -16.10
CA ALA A 437 -29.13 8.25 -17.47
C ALA A 437 -27.61 8.56 -17.66
N PRO A 438 -27.04 8.29 -18.85
CA PRO A 438 -25.61 8.03 -19.08
C PRO A 438 -24.68 9.25 -19.09
N HIS A 439 -25.14 10.46 -18.77
CA HIS A 439 -24.37 11.67 -19.09
C HIS A 439 -23.86 12.50 -17.90
N LEU A 440 -24.04 12.03 -16.65
CA LEU A 440 -23.39 12.65 -15.48
C LEU A 440 -23.20 11.72 -14.27
N PHE A 441 -23.41 10.40 -14.41
CA PHE A 441 -23.68 9.51 -13.28
C PHE A 441 -22.89 8.21 -13.34
N ILE A 442 -21.85 8.05 -12.52
CA ILE A 442 -21.44 6.75 -11.93
C ILE A 442 -20.80 6.99 -10.54
N ALA A 443 -21.60 7.41 -9.55
CA ALA A 443 -21.21 7.43 -8.12
C ALA A 443 -22.39 7.46 -7.13
N MET A 444 -23.64 7.65 -7.57
CA MET A 444 -24.72 8.12 -6.67
C MET A 444 -25.85 7.12 -6.40
N ASN A 445 -25.60 5.81 -6.29
CA ASN A 445 -26.68 4.90 -5.91
C ASN A 445 -27.04 5.01 -4.41
N TYR A 446 -26.09 5.42 -3.56
CA TYR A 446 -26.30 5.59 -2.10
C TYR A 446 -26.13 7.04 -1.61
N LEU A 447 -25.75 7.96 -2.49
CA LEU A 447 -25.54 9.37 -2.15
C LEU A 447 -26.84 10.18 -2.29
N TYR A 448 -27.29 10.74 -1.18
CA TYR A 448 -28.42 11.65 -1.08
C TYR A 448 -27.91 13.08 -0.90
N LEU A 449 -28.39 14.00 -1.74
CA LEU A 449 -28.18 15.45 -1.54
C LEU A 449 -29.37 16.00 -0.76
N VAL A 450 -29.26 15.93 0.56
CA VAL A 450 -30.34 16.25 1.51
C VAL A 450 -30.36 17.74 1.79
N PRO A 451 -31.52 18.42 1.71
CA PRO A 451 -31.63 19.81 2.14
C PRO A 451 -31.19 19.98 3.59
N ALA A 452 -30.41 21.03 3.87
CA ALA A 452 -29.83 21.27 5.19
C ALA A 452 -30.89 21.55 6.28
N ASP A 453 -32.06 22.00 5.87
CA ASP A 453 -33.23 22.31 6.69
C ASP A 453 -34.18 21.12 6.92
N LEU A 454 -33.89 19.96 6.30
CA LEU A 454 -34.69 18.75 6.50
C LEU A 454 -34.43 18.17 7.90
N THR A 455 -35.48 17.67 8.55
CA THR A 455 -35.34 16.92 9.80
C THR A 455 -34.95 15.45 9.53
N VAL A 456 -34.31 14.81 10.51
CA VAL A 456 -34.00 13.37 10.46
C VAL A 456 -35.26 12.54 10.20
N GLY A 457 -36.38 12.84 10.85
CA GLY A 457 -37.64 12.11 10.65
C GLY A 457 -38.20 12.21 9.24
N GLN A 458 -38.13 13.40 8.64
CA GLN A 458 -38.50 13.58 7.24
C GLN A 458 -37.55 12.81 6.32
N PHE A 459 -36.25 12.77 6.63
CA PHE A 459 -35.29 11.98 5.86
C PHE A 459 -35.55 10.47 5.96
N VAL A 460 -35.88 9.95 7.15
CA VAL A 460 -36.30 8.56 7.35
C VAL A 460 -37.50 8.22 6.46
N TYR A 461 -38.47 9.12 6.35
CA TYR A 461 -39.61 8.95 5.46
C TYR A 461 -39.21 8.88 3.97
N VAL A 462 -38.23 9.68 3.54
CA VAL A 462 -37.68 9.64 2.17
C VAL A 462 -37.03 8.28 1.89
N VAL A 463 -36.20 7.78 2.83
CA VAL A 463 -35.54 6.47 2.69
C VAL A 463 -36.60 5.36 2.61
N ARG A 464 -37.59 5.35 3.53
CA ARG A 464 -38.71 4.40 3.53
C ARG A 464 -39.42 4.32 2.18
N LYS A 465 -39.73 5.47 1.56
CA LYS A 465 -40.38 5.52 0.24
C LYS A 465 -39.51 4.91 -0.85
N ARG A 466 -38.19 5.13 -0.82
CA ARG A 466 -37.27 4.61 -1.84
C ARG A 466 -37.07 3.10 -1.77
N ILE A 467 -37.00 2.53 -0.56
CA ILE A 467 -36.93 1.07 -0.38
C ILE A 467 -38.30 0.38 -0.51
N LYS A 468 -39.37 1.14 -0.81
CA LYS A 468 -40.75 0.65 -0.95
C LYS A 468 -41.20 -0.19 0.26
N LEU A 469 -40.80 0.22 1.47
CA LEU A 469 -41.11 -0.50 2.68
C LEU A 469 -42.56 -0.21 3.12
N SER A 470 -43.29 -1.27 3.48
CA SER A 470 -44.66 -1.18 3.99
C SER A 470 -44.74 -0.24 5.21
N PRO A 471 -45.81 0.57 5.37
CA PRO A 471 -46.04 1.39 6.56
C PRO A 471 -46.00 0.60 7.88
N GLU A 472 -46.32 -0.69 7.82
CA GLU A 472 -46.37 -1.62 8.97
C GLU A 472 -44.97 -2.02 9.46
N LYS A 473 -43.95 -1.93 8.60
CA LYS A 473 -42.58 -2.27 8.96
C LYS A 473 -41.82 -1.06 9.50
N ALA A 474 -41.14 -1.28 10.64
CA ALA A 474 -40.27 -0.28 11.23
C ALA A 474 -39.00 -0.09 10.39
N ILE A 475 -38.46 1.12 10.43
CA ILE A 475 -37.14 1.44 9.89
C ILE A 475 -36.46 2.44 10.82
N PHE A 476 -35.20 2.16 11.12
CA PHE A 476 -34.35 2.95 11.97
C PHE A 476 -33.14 3.40 11.16
N ILE A 477 -32.69 4.63 11.38
CA ILE A 477 -31.46 5.16 10.79
C ILE A 477 -30.49 5.43 11.93
N PHE A 478 -29.24 5.06 11.71
CA PHE A 478 -28.15 5.21 12.67
C PHE A 478 -27.04 6.05 12.08
N VAL A 479 -26.45 6.90 12.91
CA VAL A 479 -25.22 7.65 12.62
C VAL A 479 -24.20 7.22 13.66
N LYS A 480 -23.04 6.68 13.23
CA LYS A 480 -22.02 6.11 14.13
C LYS A 480 -22.61 5.10 15.14
N ASN A 481 -23.56 4.27 14.70
CA ASN A 481 -24.33 3.30 15.50
C ASN A 481 -25.26 3.89 16.58
N ILE A 482 -25.58 5.19 16.52
CA ILE A 482 -26.50 5.86 17.44
C ILE A 482 -27.74 6.33 16.68
N LEU A 483 -28.91 6.22 17.31
CA LEU A 483 -30.17 6.78 16.80
C LEU A 483 -30.18 8.30 16.98
N PRO A 484 -30.09 9.09 15.89
CA PRO A 484 -30.19 10.54 16.00
C PRO A 484 -31.62 10.96 16.38
N PRO A 485 -31.81 12.08 17.09
CA PRO A 485 -33.14 12.59 17.42
C PRO A 485 -33.94 12.90 16.15
N THR A 486 -35.17 12.39 16.05
CA THR A 486 -36.03 12.53 14.86
C THR A 486 -36.33 13.99 14.50
N ALA A 487 -36.36 14.88 15.49
CA ALA A 487 -36.59 16.31 15.31
C ALA A 487 -35.32 17.12 14.99
N ALA A 488 -34.14 16.51 15.07
CA ALA A 488 -32.89 17.19 14.75
C ALA A 488 -32.80 17.50 13.25
N MET A 489 -32.16 18.63 12.94
CA MET A 489 -31.90 19.08 11.58
C MET A 489 -30.74 18.27 10.99
N MET A 490 -30.83 17.92 9.71
CA MET A 490 -29.76 17.20 9.01
C MET A 490 -28.45 17.99 9.00
N SER A 491 -28.50 19.32 8.99
CA SER A 491 -27.34 20.21 9.15
C SER A 491 -26.63 20.05 10.48
N ALA A 492 -27.37 20.02 11.59
CA ALA A 492 -26.80 19.79 12.91
C ALA A 492 -26.14 18.40 13.00
N ILE A 493 -26.85 17.37 12.52
CA ILE A 493 -26.30 16.01 12.47
C ILE A 493 -25.02 15.96 11.63
N TYR A 494 -24.99 16.65 10.48
CA TYR A 494 -23.83 16.70 9.61
C TYR A 494 -22.64 17.40 10.26
N GLU A 495 -22.79 18.58 10.86
CA GLU A 495 -21.65 19.28 11.47
C GLU A 495 -21.04 18.52 12.65
N GLU A 496 -21.86 17.79 13.41
CA GLU A 496 -21.40 16.98 14.54
C GLU A 496 -20.84 15.61 14.12
N ASN A 497 -21.32 15.04 13.01
CA ASN A 497 -21.08 13.63 12.69
C ASN A 497 -20.55 13.33 11.30
N LYS A 498 -20.33 14.33 10.43
CA LYS A 498 -19.66 14.11 9.14
C LYS A 498 -18.30 13.46 9.34
N ASP A 499 -17.93 12.67 8.35
CA ASP A 499 -16.64 12.00 8.31
C ASP A 499 -15.54 12.97 7.87
N GLU A 500 -14.29 12.54 8.02
CA GLU A 500 -13.13 13.26 7.54
C GLU A 500 -13.14 13.41 6.01
N ASP A 501 -13.87 12.53 5.31
CA ASP A 501 -14.04 12.60 3.87
C ASP A 501 -15.09 13.64 3.39
N GLY A 502 -15.77 14.31 4.31
CA GLY A 502 -16.79 15.32 4.03
C GLY A 502 -18.18 14.77 3.70
N PHE A 503 -18.42 13.46 3.84
CA PHE A 503 -19.75 12.86 3.74
C PHE A 503 -20.33 12.56 5.12
N LEU A 504 -21.66 12.51 5.24
CA LEU A 504 -22.34 11.96 6.42
C LEU A 504 -22.80 10.54 6.14
N TYR A 505 -22.27 9.59 6.89
CA TYR A 505 -22.64 8.17 6.79
C TYR A 505 -23.80 7.84 7.70
N MET A 506 -24.83 7.24 7.11
CA MET A 506 -25.99 6.73 7.83
C MET A 506 -26.24 5.28 7.45
N THR A 507 -26.61 4.46 8.42
CA THR A 507 -26.99 3.06 8.18
C THR A 507 -28.46 2.87 8.54
N TYR A 508 -29.23 2.16 7.72
CA TYR A 508 -30.63 1.84 8.03
C TYR A 508 -30.82 0.36 8.35
N SER A 509 -31.71 0.07 9.30
CA SER A 509 -32.08 -1.28 9.75
C SER A 509 -33.58 -1.37 10.04
N GLY A 510 -34.16 -2.57 9.93
CA GLY A 510 -35.51 -2.85 10.45
C GLY A 510 -35.56 -2.95 11.98
N GLU A 511 -34.41 -3.20 12.60
CA GLU A 511 -34.27 -3.33 14.06
C GLU A 511 -33.79 -2.03 14.69
N ASN A 512 -34.26 -1.74 15.91
CA ASN A 512 -33.95 -0.53 16.66
C ASN A 512 -32.59 -0.56 17.39
N THR A 513 -31.87 -1.67 17.31
CA THR A 513 -30.57 -1.88 17.96
C THR A 513 -29.65 -2.69 17.05
N PHE A 514 -28.36 -2.35 17.05
CA PHE A 514 -27.33 -3.24 16.52
C PHE A 514 -26.96 -4.26 17.60
N GLY A 515 -27.72 -5.36 17.66
CA GLY A 515 -27.38 -6.52 18.48
C GLY A 515 -28.43 -6.89 19.53
N VAL A 516 -29.17 -7.96 19.24
CA VAL A 516 -29.35 -9.05 20.19
C VAL A 516 -29.01 -10.34 19.44
N TYR A 517 -28.06 -11.09 20.02
CA TYR A 517 -27.39 -12.33 19.57
C TYR A 517 -26.12 -12.19 18.71
#